data_AF-A0A3B9EB82-F1
#
_entry.id   AF-A0A3B9EB82-F1
#
_cell.length_a   1.000
_cell.length_b   1.000
_cell.length_c   1.000
_cell.angle_alpha   90.00
_cell.angle_beta   90.00
_cell.angle_gamma   90.00
#
_symmetry.space_group_name_H-M   'P 1'
#
loop_
_entity.id
_entity.type
_entity.pdbx_description
1 polymer ?
#
loop_
_entity_poly.entity_id
_entity_poly.type
_entity_poly.pdbx_seq_one_letter_code
_entity_poly.pdbx_strand_id
1 'polypeptide(L)'
;MIFGLGMFLMQRRTDRALRELKDSTKNDQSLNLMSQWLQDTKTSLDGRMQETRQTLDSRLAEVDRKIGNSMESVSQRLEGNTKTVGDRLDSAARVIGEVQKQLGVLSKATDAMQEMGKDISSLQDILRSPKLRGGMGEYFLGDLLAQILPPHHFELQYTFRSGEKVDAVVRLSDKLVPVDAKFPLENFQKML
;
A
#
# COMPACT_ATOMS: atom_id res chain seq x y z
N MET A 1 80.88 -96.79 32.36
CA MET A 1 80.51 -95.49 31.75
C MET A 1 79.61 -95.69 30.51
N ILE A 2 78.41 -96.29 30.64
CA ILE A 2 77.48 -96.45 29.50
C ILE A 2 76.04 -96.03 29.84
N PHE A 3 75.67 -95.97 31.13
CA PHE A 3 74.32 -95.55 31.55
C PHE A 3 74.03 -94.04 31.46
N GLY A 4 75.06 -93.17 31.41
CA GLY A 4 74.86 -91.72 31.32
C GLY A 4 74.40 -91.21 29.94
N LEU A 5 74.70 -91.94 28.87
CA LEU A 5 74.44 -91.49 27.50
C LEU A 5 72.97 -91.72 27.07
N GLY A 6 72.33 -92.78 27.59
CA GLY A 6 70.91 -93.06 27.34
C GLY A 6 69.98 -92.04 28.00
N MET A 7 70.30 -91.61 29.23
CA MET A 7 69.52 -90.60 29.95
C MET A 7 69.64 -89.21 29.31
N PHE A 8 70.84 -88.85 28.82
CA PHE A 8 71.08 -87.57 28.13
C PHE A 8 70.36 -87.46 26.77
N LEU A 9 70.27 -88.55 26.01
CA LEU A 9 69.52 -88.57 24.74
C LEU A 9 68.01 -88.59 24.95
N MET A 10 67.53 -89.19 26.04
CA MET A 10 66.11 -89.17 26.41
C MET A 10 65.68 -87.76 26.87
N GLN A 11 66.51 -87.06 27.63
CA GLN A 11 66.25 -85.70 28.11
C GLN A 11 66.25 -84.65 26.98
N ARG A 12 67.08 -84.82 25.94
CA ARG A 12 67.05 -83.96 24.75
C ARG A 12 65.84 -84.22 23.85
N ARG A 13 65.30 -85.44 23.82
CA ARG A 13 64.06 -85.74 23.08
C ARG A 13 62.84 -85.15 23.77
N THR A 14 62.79 -85.21 25.10
CA THR A 14 61.71 -84.58 25.88
C THR A 14 61.75 -83.06 25.77
N ASP A 15 62.93 -82.43 25.78
CA ASP A 15 63.05 -80.97 25.66
C ASP A 15 62.67 -80.44 24.27
N ARG A 16 62.92 -81.20 23.19
CA ARG A 16 62.48 -80.82 21.84
C ARG A 16 60.95 -80.95 21.69
N ALA A 17 60.38 -82.06 22.16
CA ALA A 17 58.93 -82.24 22.14
C ALA A 17 58.18 -81.21 23.00
N LEU A 18 58.74 -80.84 24.17
CA LEU A 18 58.18 -79.79 25.03
C LEU A 18 58.26 -78.40 24.39
N ARG A 19 59.30 -78.08 23.61
CA ARG A 19 59.41 -76.79 22.90
C ARG A 19 58.41 -76.69 21.74
N GLU A 20 58.26 -77.75 20.94
CA GLU A 20 57.29 -77.80 19.84
C GLU A 20 55.84 -77.74 20.32
N LEU A 21 55.53 -78.41 21.44
CA LEU A 21 54.22 -78.30 22.09
C LEU A 21 54.02 -76.90 22.69
N LYS A 22 55.02 -76.29 23.32
CA LYS A 22 54.92 -74.95 23.90
C LYS A 22 54.75 -73.86 22.84
N ASP A 23 55.38 -74.01 21.68
CA ASP A 23 55.22 -73.10 20.54
C ASP A 23 53.89 -73.31 19.81
N SER A 24 53.41 -74.55 19.64
CA SER A 24 52.05 -74.81 19.11
C SER A 24 50.95 -74.32 20.06
N THR A 25 51.10 -74.53 21.37
CA THR A 25 50.11 -74.06 22.37
C THR A 25 50.08 -72.54 22.45
N LYS A 26 51.22 -71.86 22.30
CA LYS A 26 51.28 -70.39 22.17
C LYS A 26 50.62 -69.90 20.88
N ASN A 27 50.78 -70.62 19.78
CA ASN A 27 50.18 -70.28 18.50
C ASN A 27 48.65 -70.52 18.49
N ASP A 28 48.17 -71.59 19.13
CA ASP A 28 46.73 -71.82 19.30
C ASP A 28 46.11 -70.81 20.28
N GLN A 29 46.83 -70.42 21.34
CA GLN A 29 46.39 -69.35 22.24
C GLN A 29 46.34 -67.99 21.53
N SER A 30 47.31 -67.65 20.70
CA SER A 30 47.29 -66.39 19.95
C SER A 30 46.18 -66.37 18.89
N LEU A 31 45.90 -67.51 18.24
CA LEU A 31 44.78 -67.64 17.30
C LEU A 31 43.42 -67.53 18.00
N ASN A 32 43.28 -68.09 19.20
CA ASN A 32 42.06 -67.95 20.01
C ASN A 32 41.86 -66.51 20.53
N LEU A 33 42.93 -65.82 20.92
CA LEU A 33 42.86 -64.41 21.30
C LEU A 33 42.50 -63.50 20.12
N MET A 34 43.03 -63.80 18.93
CA MET A 34 42.71 -63.08 17.69
C MET A 34 41.24 -63.28 17.28
N SER A 35 40.73 -64.52 17.37
CA SER A 35 39.33 -64.81 17.05
C SER A 35 38.38 -64.13 18.04
N GLN A 36 38.72 -64.14 19.33
CA GLN A 36 37.97 -63.44 20.37
C GLN A 36 37.95 -61.92 20.15
N TRP A 37 39.09 -61.32 19.82
CA TRP A 37 39.15 -59.89 19.48
C TRP A 37 38.32 -59.56 18.23
N LEU A 38 38.39 -60.37 17.17
CA LEU A 38 37.56 -60.18 15.97
C LEU A 38 36.07 -60.26 16.29
N GLN A 39 35.68 -61.14 17.21
CA GLN A 39 34.30 -61.34 17.60
C GLN A 39 33.78 -60.20 18.49
N ASP A 40 34.60 -59.70 19.42
CA ASP A 40 34.31 -58.49 20.21
C ASP A 40 34.22 -57.26 19.31
N THR A 41 35.15 -57.12 18.36
CA THR A 41 35.16 -56.00 17.40
C THR A 41 33.88 -56.03 16.57
N LYS A 42 33.51 -57.20 16.01
CA LYS A 42 32.27 -57.38 15.26
C LYS A 42 31.04 -57.02 16.09
N THR A 43 30.94 -57.54 17.32
CA THR A 43 29.80 -57.28 18.21
C THR A 43 29.70 -55.80 18.59
N SER A 44 30.83 -55.14 18.87
CA SER A 44 30.87 -53.71 19.16
C SER A 44 30.45 -52.86 17.95
N LEU A 45 30.79 -53.31 16.73
CA LEU A 45 30.51 -52.60 15.49
C LEU A 45 29.02 -52.74 15.13
N ASP A 46 28.44 -53.93 15.31
CA ASP A 46 27.01 -54.17 15.17
C ASP A 46 26.21 -53.33 16.18
N GLY A 47 26.65 -53.26 17.45
CA GLY A 47 26.04 -52.43 18.48
C GLY A 47 26.07 -50.93 18.12
N ARG A 48 27.23 -50.42 17.69
CA ARG A 48 27.37 -49.02 17.25
C ARG A 48 26.55 -48.73 15.99
N MET A 49 26.46 -49.66 15.04
CA MET A 49 25.59 -49.51 13.87
C MET A 49 24.12 -49.43 14.27
N GLN A 50 23.69 -50.25 15.22
CA GLN A 50 22.31 -50.24 15.71
C GLN A 50 21.96 -48.95 16.45
N GLU A 51 22.87 -48.45 17.31
CA GLU A 51 22.72 -47.17 18.00
C GLU A 51 22.71 -45.98 17.02
N THR A 52 23.59 -46.01 16.01
CA THR A 52 23.63 -45.00 14.94
C THR A 52 22.32 -45.00 14.16
N ARG A 53 21.78 -46.19 13.85
CA ARG A 53 20.50 -46.33 13.14
C ARG A 53 19.34 -45.79 13.96
N GLN A 54 19.24 -46.13 15.24
CA GLN A 54 18.20 -45.58 16.13
C GLN A 54 18.30 -44.06 16.27
N THR A 55 19.53 -43.53 16.34
CA THR A 55 19.77 -42.08 16.38
C THR A 55 19.35 -41.41 15.08
N LEU A 56 19.66 -42.00 13.92
CA LEU A 56 19.21 -41.52 12.62
C LEU A 56 17.68 -41.54 12.50
N ASP A 57 17.02 -42.63 12.88
CA ASP A 57 15.56 -42.77 12.80
C ASP A 57 14.86 -41.72 13.68
N SER A 58 15.38 -41.49 14.90
CA SER A 58 14.84 -40.46 15.79
C SER A 58 15.07 -39.03 15.27
N ARG A 59 16.23 -38.76 14.66
CA ARG A 59 16.52 -37.47 14.01
C ARG A 59 15.64 -37.22 12.80
N LEU A 60 15.40 -38.24 11.97
CA LEU A 60 14.50 -38.14 10.82
C LEU A 60 13.07 -37.85 11.28
N ALA A 61 12.58 -38.55 12.31
CA ALA A 61 11.27 -38.27 12.88
C ALA A 61 11.16 -36.85 13.50
N GLU A 62 12.24 -36.33 14.09
CA GLU A 62 12.30 -34.95 14.61
C GLU A 62 12.25 -33.93 13.46
N VAL A 63 12.99 -34.18 12.38
CA VAL A 63 13.01 -33.34 11.17
C VAL A 63 11.64 -33.33 10.51
N ASP A 64 11.00 -34.48 10.32
CA ASP A 64 9.66 -34.57 9.72
C ASP A 64 8.64 -33.78 10.54
N ARG A 65 8.68 -33.87 11.88
CA ARG A 65 7.81 -33.08 12.75
C ARG A 65 8.09 -31.58 12.64
N LYS A 66 9.37 -31.17 12.61
CA LYS A 66 9.75 -29.76 12.44
C LYS A 66 9.32 -29.22 11.09
N ILE A 67 9.45 -30.01 10.02
CA ILE A 67 8.97 -29.64 8.68
C ILE A 67 7.46 -29.49 8.68
N GLY A 68 6.71 -30.45 9.24
CA GLY A 68 5.26 -30.38 9.35
C GLY A 68 4.79 -29.12 10.08
N ASN A 69 5.36 -28.84 11.26
CA ASN A 69 5.04 -27.65 12.05
C ASN A 69 5.40 -26.35 11.32
N SER A 70 6.53 -26.33 10.62
CA SER A 70 6.97 -25.17 9.83
C SER A 70 6.03 -24.93 8.64
N MET A 71 5.64 -25.98 7.93
CA MET A 71 4.68 -25.92 6.84
C MET A 71 3.34 -25.36 7.31
N GLU A 72 2.84 -25.84 8.45
CA GLU A 72 1.58 -25.34 9.01
C GLU A 72 1.68 -23.87 9.43
N SER A 73 2.78 -23.46 10.06
CA SER A 73 3.00 -22.04 10.39
C SER A 73 3.11 -21.17 9.13
N VAL A 74 3.72 -21.66 8.06
CA VAL A 74 3.81 -20.95 6.78
C VAL A 74 2.43 -20.82 6.14
N SER A 75 1.63 -21.90 6.11
CA SER A 75 0.26 -21.87 5.61
C SER A 75 -0.60 -20.86 6.37
N GLN A 76 -0.56 -20.87 7.70
CA GLN A 76 -1.31 -19.89 8.52
C GLN A 76 -0.89 -18.44 8.25
N ARG A 77 0.42 -18.19 8.07
CA ARG A 77 0.92 -16.84 7.71
C ARG A 77 0.50 -16.42 6.31
N LEU A 78 0.50 -17.34 5.34
CA LEU A 78 0.04 -17.09 3.97
C LEU A 78 -1.45 -16.78 3.93
N GLU A 79 -2.27 -17.51 4.69
CA GLU A 79 -3.70 -17.23 4.82
C GLU A 79 -3.95 -15.85 5.46
N GLY A 80 -3.27 -15.54 6.56
CA GLY A 80 -3.37 -14.24 7.23
C GLY A 80 -2.92 -13.07 6.34
N ASN A 81 -1.83 -13.26 5.59
CA ASN A 81 -1.34 -12.26 4.64
C ASN A 81 -2.31 -12.08 3.46
N THR A 82 -2.82 -13.17 2.89
CA THR A 82 -3.80 -13.10 1.78
C THR A 82 -5.05 -12.34 2.21
N LYS A 83 -5.57 -12.61 3.41
CA LYS A 83 -6.71 -11.88 3.96
C LYS A 83 -6.41 -10.38 4.16
N THR A 84 -5.27 -10.06 4.77
CA THR A 84 -4.85 -8.67 5.00
C THR A 84 -4.66 -7.91 3.68
N VAL A 85 -4.10 -8.55 2.66
CA VAL A 85 -3.94 -7.96 1.33
C VAL A 85 -5.31 -7.74 0.70
N GLY A 86 -6.23 -8.70 0.78
CA GLY A 86 -7.62 -8.55 0.32
C GLY A 86 -8.31 -7.36 0.97
N ASP A 87 -8.30 -7.28 2.31
CA ASP A 87 -8.93 -6.19 3.07
C ASP A 87 -8.36 -4.80 2.69
N ARG A 88 -7.05 -4.72 2.44
CA ARG A 88 -6.38 -3.49 2.00
C ARG A 88 -6.75 -3.11 0.56
N LEU A 89 -6.83 -4.08 -0.35
CA LEU A 89 -7.24 -3.84 -1.73
C LEU A 89 -8.70 -3.38 -1.80
N ASP A 90 -9.60 -3.98 -1.04
CA ASP A 90 -11.00 -3.57 -0.95
C ASP A 90 -11.14 -2.15 -0.38
N SER A 91 -10.38 -1.84 0.67
CA SER A 91 -10.35 -0.49 1.25
C SER A 91 -9.83 0.53 0.24
N ALA A 92 -8.77 0.22 -0.49
CA ALA A 92 -8.22 1.09 -1.53
C ALA A 92 -9.24 1.30 -2.67
N ALA A 93 -9.92 0.24 -3.12
CA ALA A 93 -10.95 0.33 -4.15
C ALA A 93 -12.11 1.25 -3.72
N ARG A 94 -12.56 1.15 -2.46
CA ARG A 94 -13.59 2.05 -1.90
C ARG A 94 -13.13 3.51 -1.88
N VAL A 95 -11.91 3.78 -1.40
CA VAL A 95 -11.37 5.14 -1.35
C VAL A 95 -11.24 5.72 -2.76
N ILE A 96 -10.72 4.95 -3.72
CA ILE A 96 -10.61 5.38 -5.12
C ILE A 96 -12.00 5.68 -5.70
N GLY A 97 -12.99 4.83 -5.44
CA GLY A 97 -14.37 5.05 -5.89
C GLY A 97 -14.99 6.33 -5.33
N GLU A 98 -14.77 6.61 -4.04
CA GLU A 98 -15.25 7.85 -3.42
C GLU A 98 -14.54 9.09 -3.98
N VAL A 99 -13.23 9.03 -4.19
CA VAL A 99 -12.47 10.13 -4.83
C VAL A 99 -12.96 10.37 -6.25
N GLN A 100 -13.17 9.33 -7.05
CA GLN A 100 -13.74 9.48 -8.41
C GLN A 100 -15.12 10.13 -8.39
N LYS A 101 -15.98 9.76 -7.44
CA LYS A 101 -17.29 10.38 -7.27
C LYS A 101 -17.19 11.86 -6.92
N GLN A 102 -16.33 12.22 -5.98
CA GLN A 102 -16.11 13.62 -5.59
C GLN A 102 -15.51 14.44 -6.73
N LEU A 103 -14.56 13.90 -7.47
CA LEU A 103 -14.02 14.53 -8.67
C LEU A 103 -15.08 14.72 -9.75
N GLY A 104 -16.01 13.76 -9.91
CA GLY A 104 -17.14 13.89 -10.83
C GLY A 104 -18.09 15.04 -10.44
N VAL A 105 -18.37 15.20 -9.14
CA VAL A 105 -19.16 16.35 -8.64
C VAL A 105 -18.41 17.66 -8.86
N LEU A 106 -17.10 17.69 -8.56
CA LEU A 106 -16.27 18.87 -8.74
C LEU A 106 -16.14 19.28 -10.21
N SER A 107 -15.99 18.31 -11.12
CA SER A 107 -15.96 18.56 -12.56
C SER A 107 -17.24 19.25 -13.02
N LYS A 108 -18.41 18.73 -12.60
CA LYS A 108 -19.70 19.34 -12.94
C LYS A 108 -19.83 20.77 -12.40
N ALA A 109 -19.38 21.01 -11.17
CA ALA A 109 -19.37 22.36 -10.59
C ALA A 109 -18.43 23.30 -11.35
N THR A 110 -17.27 22.78 -11.79
CA THR A 110 -16.28 23.53 -12.58
C THR A 110 -16.82 23.87 -13.96
N ASP A 111 -17.50 22.93 -14.64
CA ASP A 111 -18.13 23.15 -15.93
C ASP A 111 -19.22 24.22 -15.82
N ALA A 112 -20.07 24.14 -14.78
CA ALA A 112 -21.08 25.15 -14.51
C ALA A 112 -20.47 26.55 -14.22
N MET A 113 -19.38 26.61 -13.46
CA MET A 113 -18.64 27.87 -13.24
C MET A 113 -18.03 28.40 -14.54
N GLN A 114 -17.52 27.54 -15.41
CA GLN A 114 -16.97 27.96 -16.70
C GLN A 114 -18.05 28.53 -17.61
N GLU A 115 -19.23 27.91 -17.66
CA GLU A 115 -20.38 28.39 -18.41
C GLU A 115 -20.87 29.75 -17.87
N MET A 116 -21.06 29.86 -16.55
CA MET A 116 -21.38 31.13 -15.90
C MET A 116 -20.33 32.22 -16.18
N GLY A 117 -19.04 31.88 -16.17
CA GLY A 117 -17.97 32.80 -16.51
C GLY A 117 -18.03 33.30 -17.96
N LYS A 118 -18.44 32.45 -18.91
CA LYS A 118 -18.66 32.85 -20.31
C LYS A 118 -19.85 33.80 -20.43
N ASP A 119 -20.95 33.52 -19.72
CA ASP A 119 -22.13 34.39 -19.73
C ASP A 119 -21.82 35.76 -19.14
N ILE A 120 -21.08 35.82 -18.02
CA ILE A 120 -20.61 37.08 -17.42
C ILE A 120 -19.69 37.84 -18.37
N SER A 121 -18.76 37.16 -19.05
CA SER A 121 -17.89 37.78 -20.05
C SER A 121 -18.70 38.36 -21.21
N SER A 122 -19.69 37.62 -21.70
CA SER A 122 -20.58 38.09 -22.78
C SER A 122 -21.40 39.31 -22.36
N LEU A 123 -21.96 39.30 -21.15
CA LEU A 123 -22.64 40.44 -20.55
C LEU A 123 -21.70 41.65 -20.42
N GLN A 124 -20.46 41.44 -19.97
CA GLN A 124 -19.46 42.50 -19.89
C GLN A 124 -19.20 43.12 -21.27
N ASP A 125 -19.06 42.30 -22.31
CA ASP A 125 -18.80 42.77 -23.68
C ASP A 125 -19.96 43.57 -24.26
N ILE A 126 -21.21 43.16 -24.00
CA ILE A 126 -22.40 43.94 -24.37
C ILE A 126 -22.41 45.28 -23.61
N LEU A 127 -22.11 45.25 -22.31
CA LEU A 127 -22.07 46.44 -21.44
C LEU A 127 -20.85 47.34 -21.65
N ARG A 128 -19.88 46.97 -22.50
CA ARG A 128 -18.80 47.87 -22.95
C ARG A 128 -19.30 48.99 -23.85
N SER A 129 -20.40 48.79 -24.58
CA SER A 129 -20.96 49.80 -25.48
C SER A 129 -21.53 50.99 -24.67
N PRO A 130 -21.01 52.22 -24.85
CA PRO A 130 -21.50 53.40 -24.13
C PRO A 130 -23.00 53.67 -24.33
N LYS A 131 -23.52 53.40 -25.54
CA LYS A 131 -24.93 53.60 -25.88
C LYS A 131 -25.87 52.65 -25.13
N LEU A 132 -25.51 51.36 -25.06
CA LEU A 132 -26.31 50.36 -24.34
C LEU A 132 -26.28 50.60 -22.83
N ARG A 133 -25.11 51.00 -22.31
CA ARG A 133 -24.94 51.36 -20.91
C ARG A 133 -25.78 52.59 -20.53
N GLY A 134 -25.79 53.62 -21.38
CA GLY A 134 -26.65 54.80 -21.20
C GLY A 134 -28.13 54.41 -21.17
N GLY A 135 -28.61 53.70 -22.19
CA GLY A 135 -30.02 53.28 -22.26
C GLY A 135 -30.48 52.39 -21.10
N MET A 136 -29.61 51.51 -20.59
CA MET A 136 -29.89 50.73 -19.38
C MET A 136 -29.98 51.61 -18.14
N GLY A 137 -29.06 52.57 -17.98
CA GLY A 137 -29.10 53.54 -16.89
C GLY A 137 -30.39 54.36 -16.91
N GLU A 138 -30.77 54.87 -18.08
CA GLU A 138 -32.02 55.62 -18.28
C GLU A 138 -33.26 54.77 -17.95
N TYR A 139 -33.29 53.49 -18.37
CA TYR A 139 -34.37 52.57 -18.03
C TYR A 139 -34.50 52.33 -16.54
N PHE A 140 -33.39 52.03 -15.84
CA PHE A 140 -33.39 51.84 -14.40
C PHE A 140 -33.77 53.11 -13.64
N LEU A 141 -33.32 54.28 -14.12
CA LEU A 141 -33.74 55.57 -13.55
C LEU A 141 -35.26 55.75 -13.70
N GLY A 142 -35.82 55.44 -14.87
CA GLY A 142 -37.27 55.50 -15.10
C GLY A 142 -38.07 54.57 -14.19
N ASP A 143 -37.63 53.31 -14.05
CA ASP A 143 -38.28 52.33 -13.18
C ASP A 143 -38.20 52.74 -11.70
N LEU A 144 -37.03 53.20 -11.25
CA LEU A 144 -36.83 53.69 -9.88
C LEU A 144 -37.68 54.92 -9.57
N LEU A 145 -37.76 55.88 -10.49
CA LEU A 145 -38.62 57.05 -10.33
C LEU A 145 -40.10 56.65 -10.30
N ALA A 146 -40.52 55.70 -11.13
CA ALA A 146 -41.91 55.21 -11.14
C ALA A 146 -42.30 54.47 -9.86
N GLN A 147 -41.36 53.80 -9.19
CA GLN A 147 -41.59 53.11 -7.92
C GLN A 147 -41.68 54.08 -6.72
N ILE A 148 -40.92 55.18 -6.76
CA ILE A 148 -40.79 56.12 -5.62
C ILE A 148 -41.74 57.30 -5.75
N LEU A 149 -41.99 57.79 -6.96
CA LEU A 149 -42.72 59.03 -7.23
C LEU A 149 -43.97 58.79 -8.08
N PRO A 150 -45.06 59.55 -7.86
CA PRO A 150 -46.20 59.54 -8.75
C PRO A 150 -45.83 59.99 -10.18
N PRO A 151 -46.48 59.47 -11.24
CA PRO A 151 -46.11 59.75 -12.64
C PRO A 151 -46.09 61.23 -13.03
N HIS A 152 -46.83 62.09 -12.34
CA HIS A 152 -46.90 63.53 -12.61
C HIS A 152 -45.78 64.34 -11.91
N HIS A 153 -45.00 63.71 -11.04
CA HIS A 153 -43.89 64.35 -10.30
C HIS A 153 -42.53 64.20 -11.00
N PHE A 154 -42.46 63.49 -12.12
CA PHE A 154 -41.23 63.39 -12.89
C PHE A 154 -41.54 63.32 -14.39
N GLU A 155 -40.53 63.61 -15.21
CA GLU A 155 -40.61 63.47 -16.66
C GLU A 155 -39.25 62.97 -17.17
N LEU A 156 -39.29 61.97 -18.05
CA LEU A 156 -38.09 61.38 -18.64
C LEU A 156 -37.71 62.13 -19.92
N GLN A 157 -36.41 62.17 -20.23
CA GLN A 157 -35.86 62.75 -21.46
C GLN A 157 -36.24 64.23 -21.65
N TYR A 158 -36.28 64.99 -20.55
CA TYR A 158 -36.72 66.39 -20.53
C TYR A 158 -35.71 67.31 -21.24
N THR A 159 -36.22 68.19 -22.09
CA THR A 159 -35.41 69.21 -22.79
C THR A 159 -35.76 70.59 -22.26
N PHE A 160 -34.77 71.28 -21.70
CA PHE A 160 -34.91 72.65 -21.22
C PHE A 160 -35.08 73.63 -22.38
N ARG A 161 -35.66 74.80 -22.09
CA ARG A 161 -35.77 75.90 -23.07
C ARG A 161 -34.40 76.39 -23.56
N SER A 162 -33.33 76.14 -22.81
CA SER A 162 -31.94 76.38 -23.20
C SER A 162 -31.44 75.44 -24.30
N GLY A 163 -32.14 74.33 -24.58
CA GLY A 163 -31.71 73.27 -25.49
C GLY A 163 -30.95 72.13 -24.82
N GLU A 164 -30.65 72.23 -23.53
CA GLU A 164 -30.03 71.14 -22.76
C GLU A 164 -31.02 70.01 -22.50
N LYS A 165 -30.59 68.77 -22.71
CA LYS A 165 -31.40 67.56 -22.51
C LYS A 165 -30.83 66.75 -21.35
N VAL A 166 -31.71 66.28 -20.47
CA VAL A 166 -31.38 65.45 -19.30
C VAL A 166 -32.20 64.17 -19.30
N ASP A 167 -31.70 63.12 -18.65
CA ASP A 167 -32.34 61.80 -18.63
C ASP A 167 -33.68 61.80 -17.91
N ALA A 168 -33.79 62.56 -16.83
CA ALA A 168 -35.05 62.83 -16.15
C ALA A 168 -35.05 64.20 -15.48
N VAL A 169 -36.24 64.71 -15.18
CA VAL A 169 -36.44 65.84 -14.29
C VAL A 169 -37.45 65.47 -13.21
N VAL A 170 -37.18 65.85 -11.97
CA VAL A 170 -38.12 65.70 -10.86
C VAL A 170 -38.73 67.06 -10.54
N ARG A 171 -40.06 67.10 -10.41
CA ARG A 171 -40.86 68.29 -10.13
C ARG A 171 -41.09 68.40 -8.62
N LEU A 172 -40.48 69.40 -7.99
CA LEU A 172 -40.69 69.71 -6.57
C LEU A 172 -41.32 71.10 -6.47
N SER A 173 -42.63 71.14 -6.23
CA SER A 173 -43.40 72.38 -6.15
C SER A 173 -43.19 73.30 -7.37
N ASP A 174 -42.42 74.37 -7.21
CA ASP A 174 -42.10 75.38 -8.22
C ASP A 174 -40.73 75.17 -8.90
N LYS A 175 -40.00 74.09 -8.54
CA LYS A 175 -38.64 73.82 -9.02
C LYS A 175 -38.55 72.52 -9.82
N LEU A 176 -37.61 72.52 -10.76
CA LEU A 176 -37.23 71.37 -11.58
C LEU A 176 -35.81 70.92 -11.19
N VAL A 177 -35.65 69.66 -10.82
CA VAL A 177 -34.35 69.06 -10.47
C VAL A 177 -33.93 68.12 -11.59
N PRO A 178 -32.88 68.45 -12.38
CA PRO A 178 -32.37 67.55 -13.42
C PRO A 178 -31.64 66.36 -12.80
N VAL A 179 -31.82 65.19 -13.40
CA VAL A 179 -31.19 63.93 -12.99
C VAL A 179 -30.58 63.25 -14.23
N ASP A 180 -29.33 62.82 -14.09
CA ASP A 180 -28.57 62.10 -15.11
C ASP A 180 -28.27 60.69 -14.59
N ALA A 181 -28.60 59.68 -15.40
CA ALA A 181 -28.40 58.28 -15.03
C ALA A 181 -27.01 57.82 -15.45
N LYS A 182 -26.17 57.48 -14.47
CA LYS A 182 -24.88 56.85 -14.73
C LYS A 182 -24.88 55.40 -14.24
N PHE A 183 -24.78 54.44 -15.18
CA PHE A 183 -24.70 53.02 -14.84
C PHE A 183 -23.28 52.62 -14.37
N PRO A 184 -23.09 52.22 -13.10
CA PRO A 184 -21.79 51.82 -12.57
C PRO A 184 -21.56 50.31 -12.78
N LEU A 185 -20.91 49.95 -13.90
CA LEU A 185 -20.66 48.54 -14.27
C LEU A 185 -19.95 47.74 -13.16
N GLU A 186 -18.96 48.33 -12.50
CA GLU A 186 -18.21 47.66 -11.42
C GLU A 186 -19.08 47.32 -10.21
N ASN A 187 -20.08 48.14 -9.90
CA ASN A 187 -20.99 47.88 -8.77
C ASN A 187 -22.00 46.77 -9.14
N PHE A 188 -22.47 46.75 -10.38
CA PHE A 188 -23.32 45.67 -10.88
C PHE A 188 -22.59 44.32 -10.87
N GLN A 189 -21.32 44.30 -11.29
CA GLN A 189 -20.48 43.10 -11.27
C GLN A 189 -20.21 42.55 -9.87
N LYS A 190 -20.18 43.41 -8.84
CA LYS A 190 -19.99 42.97 -7.44
C LYS A 190 -21.26 42.37 -6.81
N MET A 191 -22.42 42.58 -7.42
CA MET A 191 -23.72 42.14 -6.89
C MET A 191 -24.17 40.79 -7.45
N LEU A 192 -23.58 40.35 -8.57
CA LEU A 192 -23.78 39.03 -9.19
C LEU A 192 -22.76 38.02 -8.67
#